data_AF-A0A7V3VTG7-F1
#
_entry.id   AF-A0A7V3VTG7-F1
#
_cell.length_a   1.000
_cell.length_b   1.000
_cell.length_c   1.000
_cell.angle_alpha   90.00
_cell.angle_beta   90.00
_cell.angle_gamma   90.00
#
_symmetry.space_group_name_H-M   'P 1'
#
loop_
_entity.id
_entity.type
_entity.pdbx_description
1 polymer ?
#
loop_
_entity_poly.entity_id
_entity_poly.type
_entity_poly.pdbx_seq_one_letter_code
_entity_poly.pdbx_strand_id
1 'polypeptide(L)'
;MYRLRVTVEKINGFCDLPMKIGDTFEVNGSAISIKKDERICLWALQSMIPFFPAKERMGSDPNDWLPKTKRIVCPDPNGGVIFKIETIDPKTGKVVDAESDKVKNGLRLKIDAEKCAGCRACELACTFEHEKLFSPELSRVKIFSDEETGIDSINVCRQCGDAPCVDSCPAGALSRDERGAIILDENKCIKCGICAKVCPFGIITFRVDSRLPIICDLCLGEPKCASVCPTEAISVDRLEEKL
;
A
#
# COMPACT_ATOMS: atom_id res chain seq x y z
N MET A 1 1.78 26.58 6.02
CA MET A 1 0.95 25.76 5.13
C MET A 1 1.76 25.47 3.87
N TYR A 2 1.75 24.23 3.38
CA TYR A 2 2.34 23.90 2.09
C TYR A 2 1.48 24.47 0.96
N ARG A 3 2.08 24.66 -0.23
CA ARG A 3 1.33 24.89 -1.48
C ARG A 3 1.17 23.56 -2.19
N LEU A 4 0.04 23.32 -2.83
CA LEU A 4 -0.16 22.12 -3.64
C LEU A 4 -0.08 22.45 -5.12
N ARG A 5 0.57 21.59 -5.89
CA ARG A 5 0.43 21.54 -7.34
C ARG A 5 -0.25 20.23 -7.72
N VAL A 6 -1.38 20.34 -8.40
CA VAL A 6 -2.10 19.19 -8.92
C VAL A 6 -1.87 19.14 -10.43
N THR A 7 -1.47 17.98 -10.94
CA THR A 7 -1.16 17.76 -12.37
C THR A 7 -1.95 16.58 -12.89
N VAL A 8 -2.49 16.69 -14.10
CA VAL A 8 -3.06 15.54 -14.83
C VAL A 8 -1.90 14.62 -15.23
N GLU A 9 -1.73 13.50 -14.52
CA GLU A 9 -0.65 12.55 -14.76
C GLU A 9 -1.01 11.57 -15.87
N LYS A 10 -2.27 11.11 -15.91
CA LYS A 10 -2.73 10.12 -16.88
C LYS A 10 -4.24 10.22 -17.15
N ILE A 11 -4.68 9.82 -18.33
CA ILE A 11 -6.08 9.66 -18.69
C ILE A 11 -6.25 8.23 -19.22
N ASN A 12 -6.89 7.35 -18.44
CA ASN A 12 -7.11 5.95 -18.85
C ASN A 12 -8.40 5.76 -19.64
N GLY A 13 -9.37 6.64 -19.47
CA GLY A 13 -10.68 6.56 -20.11
C GLY A 13 -10.98 7.77 -20.99
N PHE A 14 -12.25 8.16 -21.02
CA PHE A 14 -12.73 9.28 -21.82
C PHE A 14 -13.09 10.47 -20.94
N CYS A 15 -12.45 11.62 -21.16
CA CYS A 15 -12.75 12.83 -20.41
C CYS A 15 -13.58 13.81 -21.25
N ASP A 16 -14.82 14.07 -20.82
CA ASP A 16 -15.74 15.01 -21.50
C ASP A 16 -15.21 16.44 -21.55
N LEU A 17 -14.51 16.85 -20.49
CA LEU A 17 -13.73 18.08 -20.51
C LEU A 17 -12.35 17.72 -21.07
N PRO A 18 -11.88 18.28 -22.20
CA PRO A 18 -10.65 17.86 -22.87
C PRO A 18 -9.41 18.35 -22.13
N MET A 19 -9.25 17.93 -20.88
CA MET A 19 -8.04 18.07 -20.08
C MET A 19 -6.92 17.30 -20.78
N LYS A 20 -5.72 17.87 -20.76
CA LYS A 20 -4.53 17.26 -21.35
C LYS A 20 -3.64 16.72 -20.24
N ILE A 21 -2.93 15.65 -20.55
CA ILE A 21 -1.83 15.20 -19.69
C ILE A 21 -0.84 16.36 -19.55
N GLY A 22 -0.52 16.71 -18.31
CA GLY A 22 0.30 17.88 -17.97
C GLY A 22 -0.46 19.15 -17.61
N ASP A 23 -1.79 19.23 -17.78
CA ASP A 23 -2.57 20.36 -17.27
C ASP A 23 -2.43 20.43 -15.74
N THR A 24 -2.33 21.65 -15.21
CA THR A 24 -2.08 21.89 -13.79
C THR A 24 -3.03 22.88 -13.14
N PHE A 25 -3.15 22.79 -11.83
CA PHE A 25 -3.64 23.89 -11.01
C PHE A 25 -2.93 23.90 -9.66
N GLU A 26 -2.88 25.06 -9.04
CA GLU A 26 -2.27 25.26 -7.74
C GLU A 26 -3.34 25.51 -6.67
N VAL A 27 -3.09 24.99 -5.47
CA VAL A 27 -3.87 25.27 -4.26
C VAL A 27 -2.95 25.93 -3.25
N ASN A 28 -3.40 27.05 -2.69
CA ASN A 28 -2.68 27.81 -1.68
C ASN A 28 -3.68 28.34 -0.63
N GLY A 29 -3.83 27.59 0.45
CA GLY A 29 -4.91 27.74 1.41
C GLY A 29 -6.27 27.67 0.73
N SER A 30 -7.09 28.69 0.95
CA SER A 30 -8.43 28.77 0.37
C SER A 30 -8.48 29.18 -1.11
N ALA A 31 -7.33 29.37 -1.75
CA ALA A 31 -7.24 29.83 -3.13
C ALA A 31 -6.85 28.71 -4.10
N ILE A 32 -7.55 28.63 -5.23
CA ILE A 32 -7.22 27.75 -6.36
C ILE A 32 -6.84 28.64 -7.55
N SER A 33 -5.71 28.35 -8.19
CA SER A 33 -5.20 29.09 -9.35
C SER A 33 -4.95 28.14 -10.52
N ILE A 34 -5.47 28.48 -11.70
CA ILE A 34 -5.33 27.69 -12.93
C ILE A 34 -4.60 28.56 -13.95
N LYS A 35 -3.65 28.00 -14.71
CA LYS A 35 -2.95 28.79 -15.74
C LYS A 35 -3.89 29.14 -16.89
N LYS A 36 -3.54 30.21 -17.61
CA LYS A 36 -4.22 30.62 -18.83
C LYS A 36 -4.18 29.46 -19.83
N ASP A 37 -5.36 29.01 -20.28
CA ASP A 37 -5.61 27.89 -21.20
C ASP A 37 -5.62 26.47 -20.62
N GLU A 38 -5.28 26.28 -19.34
CA GLU A 38 -5.46 25.00 -18.63
C GLU A 38 -6.89 24.92 -18.06
N ARG A 39 -7.44 23.71 -17.92
CA ARG A 39 -8.80 23.50 -17.38
C ARG A 39 -8.80 22.37 -16.36
N ILE A 40 -9.68 22.48 -15.37
CA ILE A 40 -9.96 21.41 -14.42
C ILE A 40 -11.44 21.07 -14.45
N CYS A 41 -11.76 19.77 -14.52
CA CYS A 41 -13.12 19.29 -14.42
C CYS A 41 -13.66 19.56 -13.02
N LEU A 42 -14.83 20.19 -12.92
CA LEU A 42 -15.46 20.52 -11.64
C LEU A 42 -15.74 19.26 -10.79
N TRP A 43 -16.17 18.17 -11.43
CA TRP A 43 -16.45 16.89 -10.75
C TRP A 43 -15.17 16.23 -10.21
N ALA A 44 -14.09 16.29 -10.98
CA ALA A 44 -12.78 15.85 -10.52
C ALA A 44 -12.28 16.74 -9.38
N LEU A 45 -12.52 18.05 -9.45
CA LEU A 45 -12.15 18.96 -8.39
C LEU A 45 -12.94 18.68 -7.10
N GLN A 46 -14.24 18.39 -7.19
CA GLN A 46 -15.09 18.03 -6.06
C GLN A 46 -14.55 16.79 -5.33
N SER A 47 -14.02 15.78 -6.04
CA SER A 47 -13.43 14.61 -5.39
C SER A 47 -12.09 14.92 -4.71
N MET A 48 -11.38 15.96 -5.12
CA MET A 48 -10.06 16.32 -4.58
C MET A 48 -10.11 17.35 -3.45
N ILE A 49 -11.07 18.29 -3.46
CA ILE A 49 -11.18 19.36 -2.46
C ILE A 49 -11.11 18.87 -1.00
N PRO A 50 -11.78 17.77 -0.60
CA PRO A 50 -11.71 17.27 0.77
C PRO A 50 -10.29 16.94 1.26
N PHE A 51 -9.36 16.67 0.34
CA PHE A 51 -7.99 16.28 0.66
C PHE A 51 -7.02 17.46 0.77
N PHE A 52 -7.34 18.62 0.18
CA PHE A 52 -6.41 19.75 0.14
C PHE A 52 -6.04 20.28 1.53
N PRO A 53 -6.99 20.52 2.46
CA PRO A 53 -6.62 20.98 3.81
C PRO A 53 -5.71 19.98 4.53
N ALA A 54 -5.95 18.67 4.35
CA ALA A 54 -5.14 17.63 4.97
C ALA A 54 -3.70 17.65 4.46
N LYS A 55 -3.50 17.90 3.16
CA LYS A 55 -2.18 17.97 2.49
C LYS A 55 -1.43 19.28 2.71
N GLU A 56 -2.16 20.36 2.93
CA GLU A 56 -1.58 21.68 3.16
C GLU A 56 -1.01 21.87 4.58
N ARG A 57 -1.42 21.02 5.53
CA ARG A 57 -0.92 21.07 6.92
C ARG A 57 0.58 20.78 7.00
N MET A 58 1.25 21.56 7.85
CA MET A 58 2.63 21.31 8.24
C MET A 58 2.65 20.38 9.46
N GLY A 59 3.34 19.25 9.35
CA GLY A 59 3.32 18.18 10.34
C GLY A 59 2.29 17.10 9.99
N SER A 60 2.71 15.84 10.08
CA SER A 60 1.87 14.67 9.89
C SER A 60 1.83 13.87 11.19
N ASP A 61 0.64 13.51 11.64
CA ASP A 61 0.51 12.42 12.61
C ASP A 61 1.06 11.13 11.98
N PRO A 62 1.80 10.27 12.71
CA PRO A 62 2.35 9.04 12.15
C PRO A 62 1.30 8.15 11.47
N ASN A 63 0.06 8.16 11.96
CA ASN A 63 -1.06 7.36 11.44
C ASN A 63 -1.92 8.10 10.40
N ASP A 64 -1.56 9.34 10.05
CA ASP A 64 -2.29 10.12 9.04
C ASP A 64 -1.70 9.86 7.65
N TRP A 65 -2.41 9.04 6.89
CA TRP A 65 -2.05 8.64 5.53
C TRP A 65 -2.47 9.67 4.47
N LEU A 66 -3.34 10.63 4.80
CA LEU A 66 -3.87 11.62 3.84
C LEU A 66 -2.76 12.50 3.25
N PRO A 67 -1.81 13.07 4.04
CA PRO A 67 -0.66 13.79 3.51
C PRO A 67 0.19 12.95 2.55
N LYS A 68 0.30 11.63 2.80
CA LYS A 68 1.16 10.72 2.03
C LYS A 68 0.56 10.31 0.68
N THR A 69 -0.76 10.44 0.49
CA THR A 69 -1.45 10.05 -0.77
C THR A 69 -1.02 10.95 -1.92
N LYS A 70 -0.38 10.42 -2.98
CA LYS A 70 0.12 11.26 -4.09
C LYS A 70 -0.82 11.35 -5.28
N ARG A 71 -1.79 10.44 -5.38
CA ARG A 71 -2.65 10.30 -6.55
C ARG A 71 -4.12 10.27 -6.14
N ILE A 72 -4.95 10.98 -6.89
CA ILE A 72 -6.40 10.92 -6.79
C ILE A 72 -6.96 10.65 -8.18
N VAL A 73 -8.00 9.81 -8.26
CA VAL A 73 -8.66 9.48 -9.52
C VAL A 73 -9.98 10.25 -9.60
N CYS A 74 -10.30 10.72 -10.81
CA CYS A 74 -11.62 11.28 -11.13
C CYS A 74 -12.73 10.29 -10.71
N PRO A 75 -13.84 10.76 -10.11
CA PRO A 75 -14.91 9.88 -9.66
C PRO A 75 -15.72 9.26 -10.81
N ASP A 76 -15.58 9.78 -12.04
CA ASP A 76 -16.23 9.23 -13.22
C ASP A 76 -15.60 7.88 -13.61
N PRO A 77 -16.37 6.77 -13.56
CA PRO A 77 -15.88 5.44 -13.91
C PRO A 77 -15.43 5.34 -15.38
N ASN A 78 -15.98 6.15 -16.28
CA ASN A 78 -15.59 6.20 -17.68
C ASN A 78 -14.40 7.13 -17.93
N GLY A 79 -14.17 8.10 -17.04
CA GLY A 79 -13.11 9.10 -17.15
C GLY A 79 -11.73 8.55 -16.84
N GLY A 80 -11.57 7.96 -15.64
CA GLY A 80 -10.30 7.37 -15.22
C GLY A 80 -9.10 8.33 -15.28
N VAL A 81 -9.34 9.63 -15.08
CA VAL A 81 -8.27 10.66 -15.06
C VAL A 81 -7.55 10.59 -13.72
N ILE A 82 -6.23 10.44 -13.76
CA ILE A 82 -5.36 10.33 -12.59
C ILE A 82 -4.65 11.67 -12.39
N PHE A 83 -4.86 12.25 -11.23
CA PHE A 83 -4.22 13.49 -10.80
C PHE A 83 -3.10 13.18 -9.82
N LYS A 84 -1.91 13.73 -10.06
CA LYS A 84 -0.80 13.72 -9.12
C LYS A 84 -0.82 15.02 -8.31
N ILE A 85 -0.73 14.91 -6.99
CA ILE A 85 -0.66 16.04 -6.06
C ILE A 85 0.75 16.12 -5.49
N GLU A 86 1.42 17.22 -5.75
CA GLU A 86 2.76 17.53 -5.22
C GLU A 86 2.65 18.60 -4.14
N THR A 87 3.22 18.32 -2.98
CA THR A 87 3.28 19.26 -1.86
C THR A 87 4.57 20.08 -1.96
N ILE A 88 4.46 21.41 -1.97
CA ILE A 88 5.56 22.36 -2.22
C ILE A 88 5.80 23.20 -0.96
N ASP A 89 7.04 23.22 -0.50
CA ASP A 89 7.47 24.09 0.59
C ASP A 89 7.49 25.55 0.12
N PRO A 90 6.75 26.46 0.78
CA PRO A 90 6.65 27.85 0.33
C PRO A 90 7.94 28.65 0.53
N LYS A 91 8.84 28.24 1.43
CA LYS A 91 10.11 28.93 1.70
C LYS A 91 11.19 28.51 0.71
N THR A 92 11.24 27.22 0.38
CA THR A 92 12.30 26.67 -0.50
C THR A 92 11.87 26.50 -1.94
N GLY A 93 10.56 26.48 -2.21
CA GLY A 93 9.99 26.17 -3.52
C GLY A 93 10.17 24.71 -3.95
N LYS A 94 10.72 23.86 -3.08
CA LYS A 94 10.99 22.45 -3.37
C LYS A 94 9.77 21.59 -3.07
N VAL A 95 9.60 20.53 -3.84
CA VAL A 95 8.61 19.48 -3.57
C VAL A 95 9.08 18.69 -2.34
N VAL A 96 8.28 18.69 -1.27
CA VAL A 96 8.59 17.99 -0.01
C VAL A 96 8.32 16.49 -0.08
N ASP A 97 7.44 16.05 -0.99
CA ASP A 97 7.09 14.62 -1.16
C ASP A 97 8.05 13.86 -2.08
N ALA A 98 9.19 14.45 -2.44
CA ALA A 98 10.11 13.86 -3.42
C ALA A 98 10.86 12.63 -2.88
N GLU A 99 10.91 12.43 -1.56
CA GLU A 99 11.83 11.46 -0.92
C GLU A 99 11.15 10.28 -0.21
N SER A 100 9.83 10.29 0.01
CA SER A 100 9.12 9.11 0.53
C SER A 100 8.59 8.24 -0.62
N ASP A 101 9.02 6.97 -0.63
CA ASP A 101 8.51 5.86 -1.45
C ASP A 101 8.99 5.77 -2.91
N LYS A 102 10.30 5.79 -3.13
CA LYS A 102 10.88 5.00 -4.24
C LYS A 102 11.21 3.59 -3.75
N VAL A 103 10.20 2.74 -3.59
CA VAL A 103 10.46 1.29 -3.67
C VAL A 103 10.74 1.01 -5.15
N LYS A 104 12.03 1.08 -5.52
CA LYS A 104 12.50 1.01 -6.92
C LYS A 104 12.12 -0.30 -7.62
N ASN A 105 11.75 -1.33 -6.86
CA ASN A 105 11.19 -2.60 -7.32
C ASN A 105 10.38 -3.19 -6.16
N GLY A 106 9.05 -3.19 -6.25
CA GLY A 106 8.17 -3.68 -5.18
C GLY A 106 7.47 -4.96 -5.58
N LEU A 107 7.59 -6.01 -4.75
CA LEU A 107 6.83 -7.24 -4.92
C LEU A 107 5.59 -7.22 -4.02
N ARG A 108 4.42 -7.59 -4.56
CA ARG A 108 3.18 -7.74 -3.78
C ARG A 108 2.45 -9.02 -4.13
N LEU A 109 1.66 -9.50 -3.18
CA LEU A 109 0.72 -10.59 -3.39
C LEU A 109 -0.63 -10.00 -3.79
N LYS A 110 -1.11 -10.38 -4.98
CA LYS A 110 -2.45 -10.06 -5.46
C LYS A 110 -3.38 -11.23 -5.13
N ILE A 111 -4.53 -10.92 -4.56
CA ILE A 111 -5.52 -11.89 -4.12
C ILE A 111 -6.80 -11.72 -4.95
N ASP A 112 -7.31 -12.83 -5.45
CA ASP A 112 -8.60 -12.97 -6.11
C ASP A 112 -9.46 -13.93 -5.27
N ALA A 113 -10.30 -13.35 -4.41
CA ALA A 113 -11.06 -14.10 -3.41
C ALA A 113 -12.09 -15.04 -4.04
N GLU A 114 -12.65 -14.68 -5.20
CA GLU A 114 -13.67 -15.48 -5.90
C GLU A 114 -13.12 -16.82 -6.42
N LYS A 115 -11.80 -16.91 -6.60
CA LYS A 115 -11.11 -18.14 -7.03
C LYS A 115 -10.64 -19.00 -5.87
N CYS A 116 -10.77 -18.54 -4.63
CA CYS A 116 -10.27 -19.28 -3.48
C CYS A 116 -11.17 -20.50 -3.20
N ALA A 117 -10.58 -21.70 -3.25
CA ALA A 117 -11.28 -22.95 -2.95
C ALA A 117 -10.98 -23.50 -1.54
N GLY A 118 -10.42 -22.67 -0.65
CA GLY A 118 -10.15 -23.06 0.74
C GLY A 118 -9.15 -24.20 0.95
N CYS A 119 -8.44 -24.65 -0.09
CA CYS A 119 -7.62 -25.88 -0.05
C CYS A 119 -6.40 -25.85 0.89
N ARG A 120 -6.06 -24.69 1.46
CA ARG A 120 -4.92 -24.46 2.40
C ARG A 120 -3.53 -24.82 1.87
N ALA A 121 -3.38 -25.10 0.57
CA ALA A 121 -2.07 -25.38 -0.04
C ALA A 121 -1.06 -24.24 0.17
N CYS A 122 -1.52 -23.00 0.09
CA CYS A 122 -0.70 -21.81 0.34
C CYS A 122 -0.20 -21.73 1.80
N GLU A 123 -1.02 -22.13 2.77
CA GLU A 123 -0.64 -22.13 4.19
C GLU A 123 0.47 -23.15 4.45
N LEU A 124 0.28 -24.36 3.93
CA LEU A 124 1.22 -25.47 4.07
C LEU A 124 2.54 -25.20 3.35
N ALA A 125 2.51 -24.67 2.13
CA ALA A 125 3.73 -24.31 1.41
C ALA A 125 4.54 -23.23 2.13
N CYS A 126 3.86 -22.22 2.69
CA CYS A 126 4.53 -21.17 3.46
C CYS A 126 5.20 -21.74 4.72
N THR A 127 4.50 -22.60 5.46
CA THR A 127 5.03 -23.15 6.72
C THR A 127 6.17 -24.13 6.47
N PHE A 128 6.09 -24.92 5.41
CA PHE A 128 7.19 -25.78 5.00
C PHE A 128 8.42 -24.99 4.58
N GLU A 129 8.24 -23.89 3.84
CA GLU A 129 9.36 -23.04 3.41
C GLU A 129 10.13 -22.49 4.61
N HIS A 130 9.43 -21.90 5.59
CA HIS A 130 10.08 -21.17 6.70
C HIS A 130 10.37 -22.00 7.94
N GLU A 131 9.50 -22.94 8.29
CA GLU A 131 9.56 -23.67 9.56
C GLU A 131 9.85 -25.16 9.37
N LYS A 132 9.83 -25.67 8.13
CA LYS A 132 9.94 -27.11 7.79
C LYS A 132 8.87 -27.97 8.48
N LEU A 133 7.70 -27.36 8.72
CA LEU A 133 6.53 -27.96 9.33
C LEU A 133 5.30 -27.78 8.43
N PHE A 134 4.24 -28.52 8.70
CA PHE A 134 2.97 -28.45 7.98
C PHE A 134 1.85 -27.94 8.91
N SER A 135 2.06 -26.78 9.52
CA SER A 135 1.15 -26.21 10.53
C SER A 135 0.55 -24.90 10.06
N PRO A 136 -0.74 -24.85 9.66
CA PRO A 136 -1.41 -23.61 9.25
C PRO A 136 -1.27 -22.45 10.26
N GLU A 137 -1.16 -22.77 11.56
CA GLU A 137 -0.98 -21.77 12.61
C GLU A 137 0.29 -20.94 12.46
N LEU A 138 1.37 -21.55 11.99
CA LEU A 138 2.67 -20.90 11.76
C LEU A 138 2.76 -20.21 10.39
N SER A 139 1.66 -20.20 9.62
CA SER A 139 1.67 -19.65 8.27
C SER A 139 1.59 -18.13 8.26
N ARG A 140 2.32 -17.52 7.33
CA ARG A 140 2.30 -16.06 7.06
C ARG A 140 1.14 -15.67 6.13
N VAL A 141 0.39 -16.65 5.64
CA VAL A 141 -0.85 -16.54 4.86
C VAL A 141 -1.94 -17.26 5.65
N LYS A 142 -3.16 -16.72 5.67
CA LYS A 142 -4.27 -17.31 6.41
C LYS A 142 -5.49 -17.52 5.51
N ILE A 143 -6.03 -18.73 5.54
CA ILE A 143 -7.32 -19.06 4.93
C ILE A 143 -8.40 -18.95 6.01
N PHE A 144 -9.41 -18.13 5.70
CA PHE A 144 -10.64 -18.03 6.47
C PHE A 144 -11.77 -18.66 5.69
N SER A 145 -12.34 -19.71 6.25
CA SER A 145 -13.47 -20.43 5.68
C SER A 145 -14.73 -20.01 6.41
N ASP A 146 -15.70 -19.47 5.69
CA ASP A 146 -17.03 -19.22 6.19
C ASP A 146 -17.97 -20.31 5.68
N GLU A 147 -18.30 -21.26 6.57
CA GLU A 147 -19.16 -22.40 6.24
C GLU A 147 -20.63 -22.00 6.01
N GLU A 148 -21.07 -20.85 6.53
CA GLU A 148 -22.45 -20.38 6.36
C GLU A 148 -22.67 -19.82 4.96
N THR A 149 -21.73 -19.01 4.49
CA THR A 149 -21.79 -18.43 3.13
C THR A 149 -21.16 -19.33 2.08
N GLY A 150 -20.35 -20.31 2.48
CA GLY A 150 -19.56 -21.16 1.60
C GLY A 150 -18.42 -20.40 0.90
N ILE A 151 -18.03 -19.24 1.45
CA ILE A 151 -17.00 -18.38 0.87
C ILE A 151 -15.70 -18.55 1.65
N ASP A 152 -14.65 -18.95 0.94
CA ASP A 152 -13.29 -18.94 1.47
C ASP A 152 -12.58 -17.65 1.08
N SER A 153 -11.85 -17.05 2.03
CA SER A 153 -11.05 -15.85 1.79
C SER A 153 -9.61 -16.03 2.25
N ILE A 154 -8.71 -15.29 1.60
CA ILE A 154 -7.27 -15.34 1.85
C ILE A 154 -6.83 -14.00 2.44
N ASN A 155 -6.21 -14.06 3.62
CA ASN A 155 -5.54 -12.92 4.22
C ASN A 155 -4.02 -13.08 4.12
N VAL A 156 -3.35 -12.00 3.74
CA VAL A 156 -1.90 -11.95 3.53
C VAL A 156 -1.35 -10.63 4.05
N CYS A 157 -0.06 -10.60 4.40
CA CYS A 157 0.63 -9.34 4.62
C CYS A 157 0.59 -8.49 3.34
N ARG A 158 0.04 -7.28 3.45
CA ARG A 158 -0.13 -6.36 2.31
C ARG A 158 1.16 -5.62 1.92
N GLN A 159 2.24 -5.77 2.69
CA GLN A 159 3.50 -5.02 2.49
C GLN A 159 3.24 -3.50 2.38
N CYS A 160 2.34 -2.99 3.23
CA CYS A 160 1.79 -1.62 3.21
C CYS A 160 2.89 -0.58 3.10
N GLY A 161 2.81 0.42 2.22
CA GLY A 161 3.90 1.40 1.98
C GLY A 161 4.39 2.12 3.24
N ASP A 162 3.47 2.62 4.05
CA ASP A 162 3.72 3.26 5.35
C ASP A 162 4.13 2.27 6.47
N ALA A 163 3.83 0.98 6.30
CA ALA A 163 4.19 -0.12 7.21
C ALA A 163 4.16 0.24 8.72
N PRO A 164 2.97 0.47 9.33
CA PRO A 164 2.86 0.87 10.75
C PRO A 164 3.59 -0.05 11.73
N CYS A 165 3.70 -1.34 11.38
CA CYS A 165 4.45 -2.34 12.15
C CYS A 165 5.96 -2.06 12.22
N VAL A 166 6.55 -1.45 11.19
CA VAL A 166 7.96 -1.03 11.15
C VAL A 166 8.11 0.23 12.00
N ASP A 167 7.30 1.25 11.71
CA ASP A 167 7.35 2.57 12.39
C ASP A 167 7.13 2.47 13.91
N SER A 168 6.29 1.53 14.34
CA SER A 168 5.96 1.35 15.77
C SER A 168 6.92 0.41 16.50
N CYS A 169 7.99 -0.10 15.87
CA CYS A 169 8.90 -1.06 16.49
C CYS A 169 9.93 -0.35 17.40
N PRO A 170 9.83 -0.44 18.75
CA PRO A 170 10.73 0.29 19.63
C PRO A 170 12.18 -0.22 19.61
N ALA A 171 12.38 -1.48 19.20
CA ALA A 171 13.69 -2.11 19.12
C ALA A 171 14.36 -1.96 17.74
N GLY A 172 13.66 -1.38 16.75
CA GLY A 172 14.16 -1.31 15.37
C GLY A 172 14.43 -2.70 14.76
N ALA A 173 13.64 -3.70 15.17
CA ALA A 173 13.79 -5.10 14.71
C ALA A 173 13.09 -5.36 13.37
N LEU A 174 12.28 -4.43 12.87
CA LEU A 174 11.60 -4.53 11.59
C LEU A 174 12.14 -3.48 10.62
N SER A 175 12.37 -3.89 9.39
CA SER A 175 12.85 -3.01 8.32
C SER A 175 12.36 -3.50 6.96
N ARG A 176 12.55 -2.68 5.93
CA ARG A 176 12.37 -3.12 4.54
C ARG A 176 13.69 -3.52 3.92
N ASP A 177 13.66 -4.57 3.11
CA ASP A 177 14.75 -4.91 2.22
C ASP A 177 14.67 -4.16 0.87
N GLU A 178 15.66 -4.42 0.01
CA GLU A 178 15.76 -3.86 -1.35
C GLU A 178 14.62 -4.27 -2.29
N ARG A 179 13.88 -5.34 -1.96
CA ARG A 179 12.72 -5.85 -2.72
C ARG A 179 11.40 -5.26 -2.21
N GLY A 180 11.47 -4.43 -1.16
CA GLY A 180 10.33 -3.84 -0.49
C GLY A 180 9.61 -4.76 0.48
N ALA A 181 10.14 -5.95 0.78
CA ALA A 181 9.57 -6.87 1.76
C ALA A 181 9.91 -6.43 3.18
N ILE A 182 8.96 -6.58 4.11
CA ILE A 182 9.20 -6.36 5.55
C ILE A 182 9.94 -7.57 6.12
N ILE A 183 11.11 -7.33 6.70
CA ILE A 183 11.99 -8.35 7.29
C ILE A 183 12.08 -8.15 8.80
N LEU A 184 12.14 -9.26 9.54
CA LEU A 184 12.37 -9.30 10.99
C LEU A 184 13.83 -9.67 11.29
N ASP A 185 14.52 -8.81 12.04
CA ASP A 185 15.76 -9.12 12.72
C ASP A 185 15.45 -9.78 14.07
N GLU A 186 15.53 -11.11 14.10
CA GLU A 186 15.18 -11.91 15.29
C GLU A 186 16.06 -11.58 16.51
N ASN A 187 17.30 -11.14 16.30
CA ASN A 187 18.26 -10.82 17.37
C ASN A 187 17.91 -9.51 18.09
N LYS A 188 17.29 -8.56 17.39
CA LYS A 188 16.84 -7.29 17.97
C LYS A 188 15.44 -7.36 18.56
N CYS A 189 14.65 -8.36 18.18
CA CYS A 189 13.25 -8.42 18.55
C CYS A 189 13.06 -8.71 20.05
N ILE A 190 12.51 -7.72 20.76
CA ILE A 190 12.19 -7.84 22.19
C ILE A 190 10.81 -8.47 22.47
N LYS A 191 10.12 -8.98 21.46
CA LYS A 191 8.85 -9.74 21.58
C LYS A 191 7.71 -8.96 22.27
N CYS A 192 7.69 -7.63 22.10
CA CYS A 192 6.68 -6.75 22.72
C CYS A 192 5.28 -6.87 22.10
N GLY A 193 5.17 -7.38 20.86
CA GLY A 193 3.91 -7.60 20.16
C GLY A 193 3.20 -6.34 19.64
N ILE A 194 3.82 -5.17 19.71
CA ILE A 194 3.25 -3.91 19.19
C ILE A 194 2.96 -4.02 17.69
N CYS A 195 3.85 -4.65 16.91
CA CYS A 195 3.67 -4.85 15.47
C CYS A 195 2.35 -5.55 15.13
N ALA A 196 1.94 -6.55 15.91
CA ALA A 196 0.66 -7.24 15.72
C ALA A 196 -0.54 -6.35 16.07
N LYS A 197 -0.44 -5.55 17.14
CA LYS A 197 -1.51 -4.64 17.57
C LYS A 197 -1.78 -3.52 16.56
N VAL A 198 -0.74 -3.00 15.92
CA VAL A 198 -0.87 -1.90 14.94
C VAL A 198 -1.16 -2.40 13.53
N CYS A 199 -1.18 -3.71 13.30
CA CYS A 199 -1.49 -4.27 11.99
C CYS A 199 -3.00 -4.15 11.72
N PRO A 200 -3.43 -3.31 10.77
CA PRO A 200 -4.87 -3.12 10.51
C PRO A 200 -5.54 -4.37 9.93
N PHE A 201 -4.75 -5.30 9.40
CA PHE A 201 -5.23 -6.54 8.78
C PHE A 201 -5.16 -7.76 9.71
N GLY A 202 -4.63 -7.59 10.94
CA GLY A 202 -4.56 -8.67 11.93
C GLY A 202 -3.78 -9.92 11.51
N ILE A 203 -2.86 -9.82 10.54
CA ILE A 203 -2.18 -10.99 9.96
C ILE A 203 -0.96 -11.47 10.75
N ILE A 204 -0.38 -10.61 11.60
CA ILE A 204 0.84 -10.92 12.34
C ILE A 204 0.47 -11.76 13.57
N THR A 205 0.88 -13.03 13.54
CA THR A 205 0.78 -13.96 14.67
C THR A 205 2.15 -14.18 15.32
N PHE A 206 2.27 -15.14 16.24
CA PHE A 206 3.52 -15.42 16.94
C PHE A 206 3.85 -16.90 16.90
N ARG A 207 5.14 -17.23 16.77
CA ARG A 207 5.61 -18.61 16.93
C ARG A 207 5.39 -19.08 18.37
N VAL A 208 5.02 -20.35 18.53
CA VAL A 208 4.72 -20.93 19.85
C VAL A 208 5.97 -21.06 20.73
N ASP A 209 7.10 -21.43 20.13
CA ASP A 209 8.37 -21.73 20.80
C ASP A 209 9.14 -20.47 21.23
N SER A 210 9.38 -19.58 20.28
CA SER A 210 10.26 -18.42 20.40
C SER A 210 9.50 -17.15 20.76
N ARG A 211 8.18 -17.14 20.58
CA ARG A 211 7.30 -15.95 20.69
C ARG A 211 7.71 -14.80 19.76
N LEU A 212 8.45 -15.12 18.70
CA LEU A 212 8.78 -14.16 17.65
C LEU A 212 7.56 -13.92 16.76
N PRO A 213 7.34 -12.68 16.30
CA PRO A 213 6.25 -12.38 15.38
C PRO A 213 6.48 -13.05 14.03
N ILE A 214 5.41 -13.61 13.46
CA ILE A 214 5.40 -14.25 12.15
C ILE A 214 5.02 -13.18 11.13
N ILE A 215 5.98 -12.77 10.31
CA ILE A 215 5.83 -11.73 9.29
C ILE A 215 6.23 -12.30 7.94
N CYS A 216 5.45 -11.97 6.90
CA CYS A 216 5.73 -12.37 5.54
C CYS A 216 6.90 -11.57 4.98
N ASP A 217 7.96 -12.26 4.60
CA ASP A 217 9.17 -11.74 3.95
C ASP A 217 9.13 -11.92 2.41
N LEU A 218 7.95 -12.28 1.88
CA LEU A 218 7.73 -12.62 0.47
C LEU A 218 8.63 -13.73 -0.06
N CYS A 219 9.10 -14.64 0.81
CA CYS A 219 10.00 -15.74 0.45
C CYS A 219 11.18 -15.25 -0.40
N LEU A 220 11.79 -14.12 0.00
CA LEU A 220 12.96 -13.54 -0.66
C LEU A 220 12.75 -13.19 -2.14
N GLY A 221 11.50 -12.96 -2.56
CA GLY A 221 11.14 -12.60 -3.93
C GLY A 221 10.40 -13.69 -4.70
N GLU A 222 10.33 -14.90 -4.15
CA GLU A 222 9.64 -16.04 -4.77
C GLU A 222 8.56 -16.64 -3.84
N PRO A 223 7.41 -15.97 -3.66
CA PRO A 223 6.38 -16.44 -2.74
C PRO A 223 5.87 -17.84 -3.08
N LYS A 224 6.23 -18.83 -2.26
CA LYS A 224 5.84 -20.24 -2.49
C LYS A 224 4.33 -20.43 -2.46
N CYS A 225 3.62 -19.66 -1.64
CA CYS A 225 2.16 -19.64 -1.58
C CYS A 225 1.51 -19.33 -2.94
N ALA A 226 2.08 -18.43 -3.74
CA ALA A 226 1.60 -18.13 -5.08
C ALA A 226 1.93 -19.26 -6.06
N SER A 227 3.13 -19.86 -5.96
CA SER A 227 3.56 -20.93 -6.87
C SER A 227 2.76 -22.23 -6.74
N VAL A 228 2.14 -22.50 -5.59
CA VAL A 228 1.38 -23.73 -5.34
C VAL A 228 -0.13 -23.57 -5.48
N CYS A 229 -0.63 -22.36 -5.73
CA CYS A 229 -2.08 -22.11 -5.75
C CYS A 229 -2.72 -22.69 -7.01
N PRO A 230 -3.56 -23.74 -6.90
CA PRO A 230 -4.09 -24.42 -8.07
C PRO A 230 -5.16 -23.59 -8.81
N THR A 231 -5.82 -22.67 -8.11
CA THR A 231 -6.89 -21.83 -8.67
C THR A 231 -6.42 -20.43 -9.04
N GLU A 232 -5.14 -20.12 -8.87
CA GLU A 232 -4.56 -18.79 -9.10
C GLU A 232 -5.22 -17.66 -8.26
N ALA A 233 -5.84 -18.03 -7.13
CA ALA A 233 -6.42 -17.09 -6.16
C ALA A 233 -5.37 -16.19 -5.49
N ILE A 234 -4.10 -16.62 -5.47
CA ILE A 234 -2.96 -15.82 -5.05
C ILE A 234 -1.92 -15.78 -6.17
N SER A 235 -1.58 -14.57 -6.59
CA SER A 235 -0.61 -14.30 -7.66
C SER A 235 0.40 -13.24 -7.24
N VAL A 236 1.51 -13.17 -7.96
CA VAL A 236 2.57 -12.20 -7.70
C VAL A 236 2.39 -11.00 -8.63
N ASP A 237 2.35 -9.80 -8.04
CA ASP A 237 2.32 -8.54 -8.77
C ASP A 237 3.67 -7.83 -8.62
N ARG A 238 4.35 -7.57 -9.73
CA ARG A 238 5.64 -6.89 -9.80
C ARG A 238 5.42 -5.44 -10.18
N LEU A 239 5.70 -4.53 -9.24
CA LEU A 239 5.69 -3.11 -9.48
C LEU A 239 6.99 -2.74 -10.21
N GLU A 240 7.00 -2.89 -11.53
CA GLU A 240 8.06 -2.38 -12.40
C GLU A 240 7.74 -0.92 -12.77
N GLU A 241 8.69 0.00 -12.56
CA GLU A 241 8.63 1.31 -13.22
C GLU A 241 8.73 1.06 -14.73
N LYS A 242 7.63 1.25 -15.47
CA LYS A 242 7.73 1.50 -16.90
C LYS A 242 8.48 2.82 -17.06
N LEU A 243 9.78 2.69 -17.37
CA LEU A 243 10.69 3.75 -17.79
C LEU A 243 10.04 4.68 -18.82
#